data_AF-A0A2A6CJE6-F1
#
_entry.id   AF-A0A2A6CJE6-F1
#
_cell.length_a   1.000
_cell.length_b   1.000
_cell.length_c   1.000
_cell.angle_alpha   90.00
_cell.angle_beta   90.00
_cell.angle_gamma   90.00
#
_symmetry.space_group_name_H-M   'P 1'
#
loop_
_entity.id
_entity.type
_entity.pdbx_description
1 polymer ?
#
loop_
_entity_poly.entity_id
_entity_poly.type
_entity_poly.pdbx_seq_one_letter_code
_entity_poly.pdbx_strand_id
1 'polypeptide(L)'
;MYLSNYLNRNITDDLFPIFEIIYSIEMLCIFLGRPPYQHHNFALEILLKSIKEAEMVAHWGYPVEEYDVITTGYILNMIRIPRARASKTDNSTCHRPPILMVHGVMVDATEYVINPSASSPGMILSDAGFDVFLLSTHNDMSI
;
A
#
# COMPACT_ATOMS: atom_id res chain seq x y z
N MET A 1 31.50 4.84 -16.10
CA MET A 1 30.24 5.01 -16.87
C MET A 1 29.23 3.87 -16.66
N TYR A 2 29.66 2.63 -16.38
CA TYR A 2 28.74 1.49 -16.15
C TYR A 2 28.03 1.50 -14.77
N LEU A 3 28.73 1.94 -13.71
CA LEU A 3 28.19 1.92 -12.33
C LEU A 3 27.15 3.01 -12.02
N SER A 4 27.19 4.15 -12.74
CA SER A 4 26.23 5.24 -12.55
C SER A 4 24.82 4.92 -13.08
N ASN A 5 24.72 3.97 -14.02
CA ASN A 5 23.44 3.54 -14.59
C ASN A 5 22.76 2.44 -13.75
N TYR A 6 23.49 1.80 -12.83
CA TYR A 6 22.94 0.76 -11.94
C TYR A 6 22.27 1.39 -10.71
N LEU A 7 22.83 2.49 -10.21
CA LEU A 7 22.29 3.24 -9.07
C LEU A 7 21.13 4.17 -9.43
N ASN A 8 20.81 4.31 -10.73
CA ASN A 8 19.70 5.14 -11.24
C ASN A 8 18.53 4.30 -11.76
N ARG A 9 18.55 2.98 -11.53
CA ARG A 9 17.34 2.16 -11.68
C ARG A 9 16.53 2.29 -10.40
N ASN A 10 15.25 2.61 -10.54
CA ASN A 10 14.32 2.58 -9.43
C ASN A 10 14.34 1.17 -8.85
N ILE A 11 14.90 1.04 -7.65
CA ILE A 11 15.01 -0.23 -6.90
C ILE A 11 13.63 -0.92 -6.77
N THR A 12 12.54 -0.16 -6.84
CA THR A 12 11.16 -0.63 -6.89
C THR A 12 10.85 -1.51 -8.09
N ASP A 13 11.43 -1.22 -9.26
CA ASP A 13 11.10 -1.89 -10.53
C ASP A 13 11.73 -3.29 -10.60
N ASP A 14 12.89 -3.47 -9.96
CA ASP A 14 13.62 -4.74 -9.90
C ASP A 14 13.17 -5.62 -8.71
N LEU A 15 12.69 -5.02 -7.61
CA LEU A 15 12.23 -5.76 -6.43
C LEU A 15 10.78 -6.25 -6.55
N PHE A 16 9.91 -5.56 -7.29
CA PHE A 16 8.50 -5.93 -7.43
C PHE A 16 8.26 -7.37 -7.94
N PRO A 17 8.87 -7.82 -9.06
CA PRO A 17 8.68 -9.19 -9.51
C PRO A 17 9.24 -10.21 -8.52
N ILE A 18 10.26 -9.84 -7.73
CA ILE A 18 10.85 -10.70 -6.70
C ILE A 18 9.87 -10.83 -5.52
N PHE A 19 9.22 -9.74 -5.10
CA PHE A 19 8.19 -9.78 -4.05
C PHE A 19 6.99 -10.64 -4.45
N GLU A 20 6.43 -10.45 -5.64
CA GLU A 20 5.30 -11.26 -6.14
C GLU A 20 5.65 -12.76 -6.23
N ILE A 21 6.88 -13.09 -6.68
CA ILE A 21 7.37 -14.47 -6.72
C ILE A 21 7.56 -15.03 -5.30
N ILE A 22 8.08 -14.25 -4.36
CA ILE A 22 8.25 -14.68 -2.97
C ILE A 22 6.89 -14.89 -2.30
N TYR A 23 5.94 -13.95 -2.45
CA TYR A 23 4.59 -14.06 -1.90
C TYR A 23 3.82 -15.26 -2.48
N SER A 24 3.94 -15.51 -3.79
CA SER A 24 3.30 -16.68 -4.41
C SER A 24 3.92 -18.00 -3.95
N ILE A 25 5.25 -18.05 -3.73
CA ILE A 25 5.92 -19.23 -3.18
C ILE A 25 5.54 -19.44 -1.71
N GLU A 26 5.46 -18.38 -0.90
CA GLU A 26 5.05 -18.45 0.52
C GLU A 26 3.59 -18.90 0.66
N MET A 27 2.68 -18.34 -0.14
CA MET A 27 1.28 -18.77 -0.20
C MET A 27 1.15 -20.23 -0.64
N LEU A 28 1.90 -20.65 -1.66
CA LEU A 28 1.94 -22.05 -2.09
C LEU A 28 2.45 -22.96 -0.95
N CYS A 29 3.47 -22.54 -0.19
CA CYS A 29 3.97 -23.31 0.95
C CYS A 29 2.92 -23.49 2.05
N ILE A 30 2.12 -22.45 2.33
CA ILE A 30 1.00 -22.50 3.28
C ILE A 30 -0.08 -23.48 2.80
N PHE A 31 -0.47 -23.42 1.52
CA PHE A 31 -1.46 -24.34 0.94
C PHE A 31 -0.99 -25.80 0.94
N LEU A 32 0.32 -26.03 0.82
CA LEU A 32 0.92 -27.37 0.90
C LEU A 32 1.13 -27.87 2.34
N GLY A 33 0.65 -27.12 3.35
CA GLY A 33 0.74 -27.50 4.76
C GLY A 33 2.17 -27.56 5.28
N ARG A 34 3.13 -26.89 4.60
CA ARG A 34 4.50 -26.78 5.08
C ARG A 34 4.55 -25.70 6.15
N PRO A 35 5.23 -25.95 7.30
CA PRO A 35 5.38 -24.91 8.31
C PRO A 35 6.11 -23.71 7.68
N PRO A 36 5.72 -22.47 8.04
CA PRO A 36 6.38 -21.29 7.53
C PRO A 36 7.88 -21.37 7.83
N TYR A 37 8.72 -21.13 6.81
CA TYR A 37 10.17 -21.19 6.92
C TYR A 37 10.64 -20.10 7.90
N GLN A 38 11.06 -20.50 9.12
CA GLN A 38 11.26 -19.59 10.26
C GLN A 38 12.51 -18.67 10.20
N HIS A 39 13.01 -18.31 9.02
CA HIS A 39 14.29 -17.57 8.93
C HIS A 39 14.36 -16.39 7.96
N HIS A 40 13.23 -15.80 7.56
CA HIS A 40 13.19 -14.49 6.93
C HIS A 40 11.98 -13.76 7.53
N ASN A 41 12.13 -12.76 8.40
CA ASN A 41 12.30 -11.38 7.91
C ASN A 41 12.38 -10.35 9.08
N PHE A 42 13.29 -10.49 10.04
CA PHE A 42 13.45 -9.45 11.08
C PHE A 42 13.82 -8.07 10.48
N ALA A 43 14.59 -8.04 9.38
CA ALA A 43 14.94 -6.80 8.68
C ALA A 43 13.80 -6.22 7.83
N LEU A 44 12.94 -7.07 7.26
CA LEU A 44 11.80 -6.65 6.46
C LEU A 44 10.64 -6.17 7.36
N GLU A 45 10.48 -6.79 8.53
CA GLU A 45 9.59 -6.34 9.60
C GLU A 45 10.06 -4.99 10.17
N ILE A 46 11.37 -4.73 10.28
CA ILE A 46 11.92 -3.44 10.76
C ILE A 46 11.85 -2.33 9.70
N LEU A 47 12.00 -2.64 8.41
CA LEU A 47 11.90 -1.66 7.31
C LEU A 47 10.46 -1.36 6.91
N LEU A 48 9.56 -2.35 6.92
CA LEU A 48 8.12 -2.15 6.64
C LEU A 48 7.37 -1.53 7.82
N LYS A 49 7.82 -1.73 9.07
CA LYS A 49 7.24 -1.05 10.25
C LYS A 49 7.47 0.47 10.26
N SER A 50 8.26 1.01 9.33
CA SER A 50 8.64 2.43 9.30
C SER A 50 8.04 3.24 8.15
N ILE A 51 7.40 2.64 7.13
CA ILE A 51 6.84 3.41 6.02
C ILE A 51 5.32 3.33 6.11
N LYS A 52 4.70 4.44 6.50
CA LYS A 52 3.24 4.56 6.52
C LYS A 52 2.71 4.62 5.10
N GLU A 53 1.56 4.01 4.83
CA GLU A 53 0.95 4.02 3.50
C GLU A 53 0.60 5.45 3.06
N ALA A 54 0.32 6.32 4.03
CA ALA A 54 0.17 7.75 3.83
C ALA A 54 1.42 8.42 3.22
N GLU A 55 2.62 8.05 3.68
CA GLU A 55 3.88 8.57 3.13
C GLU A 55 4.11 8.06 1.71
N MET A 56 3.75 6.81 1.44
CA MET A 56 3.85 6.22 0.09
C MET A 56 2.96 6.97 -0.89
N VAL A 57 1.72 7.25 -0.51
CA VAL A 57 0.77 7.99 -1.36
C VAL A 57 1.18 9.45 -1.53
N ALA A 58 1.63 10.09 -0.44
CA ALA A 58 2.12 11.47 -0.47
C ALA A 58 3.37 11.62 -1.35
N HIS A 59 4.27 10.62 -1.36
CA HIS A 59 5.45 10.59 -2.21
C HIS A 59 5.12 10.75 -3.70
N TRP A 60 4.00 10.17 -4.14
CA TRP A 60 3.52 10.27 -5.53
C TRP A 60 2.70 11.54 -5.81
N GLY A 61 2.58 12.45 -4.85
CA GLY A 61 1.92 13.75 -5.00
C GLY A 61 0.39 13.72 -4.87
N TYR A 62 -0.17 12.65 -4.30
CA TYR A 62 -1.60 12.57 -4.02
C TYR A 62 -1.93 13.18 -2.64
N PRO A 63 -3.09 13.84 -2.49
CA PRO A 63 -3.58 14.22 -1.18
C PRO A 63 -3.95 12.97 -0.36
N VAL A 64 -3.67 13.02 0.93
CA VAL A 64 -3.92 11.93 1.87
C VAL A 64 -4.62 12.49 3.10
N GLU A 65 -5.62 11.75 3.58
CA GLU A 65 -6.25 11.94 4.89
C GLU A 65 -6.16 10.63 5.67
N GLU A 66 -5.83 10.70 6.95
CA GLU A 66 -5.73 9.54 7.86
C GLU A 66 -6.86 9.59 8.88
N TYR A 67 -7.49 8.45 9.15
CA TYR A 67 -8.58 8.31 10.11
C TYR A 67 -8.38 7.07 10.99
N ASP A 68 -8.56 7.24 12.29
CA ASP A 68 -8.65 6.12 13.22
C ASP A 68 -10.10 5.70 13.41
N VAL A 69 -10.40 4.46 13.03
CA VAL A 69 -11.73 3.85 13.12
C VAL A 69 -11.76 2.95 14.35
N ILE A 70 -12.49 3.40 15.37
CA ILE A 70 -12.65 2.66 16.62
C ILE A 70 -13.82 1.70 16.46
N THR A 71 -13.53 0.41 16.56
CA THR A 71 -14.52 -0.67 16.64
C THR A 71 -14.58 -1.22 18.07
N THR A 72 -15.37 -2.27 18.31
CA THR A 72 -15.57 -2.88 19.65
C THR A 72 -14.30 -3.56 20.18
N GLY A 73 -13.28 -2.78 20.52
CA GLY A 73 -12.01 -3.24 21.09
C GLY A 73 -10.80 -3.16 20.15
N TYR A 74 -10.94 -2.62 18.94
CA TYR A 74 -9.82 -2.47 17.99
C TYR A 74 -9.83 -1.07 17.36
N ILE A 75 -8.63 -0.51 17.19
CA ILE A 75 -8.40 0.71 16.40
C ILE A 75 -7.90 0.25 15.04
N LEU A 76 -8.61 0.62 13.98
CA LEU A 76 -8.22 0.39 12.60
C LEU A 76 -7.75 1.70 12.00
N ASN A 77 -6.69 1.68 11.21
CA ASN A 77 -6.26 2.87 10.48
C ASN A 77 -6.90 2.87 9.08
N MET A 78 -7.41 4.01 8.67
CA MET A 78 -8.04 4.19 7.36
C MET A 78 -7.39 5.37 6.66
N ILE A 79 -6.88 5.09 5.46
CA ILE A 79 -6.18 6.08 4.64
C ILE A 79 -7.06 6.42 3.46
N ARG A 80 -7.33 7.71 3.27
CA ARG A 80 -8.19 8.20 2.20
C ARG A 80 -7.39 9.02 1.19
N ILE A 81 -7.64 8.74 -0.09
CA ILE A 81 -7.13 9.48 -1.24
C ILE A 81 -8.34 10.18 -1.89
N PRO A 82 -8.64 11.43 -1.50
CA PRO A 82 -9.90 12.09 -1.89
C PRO A 82 -9.95 12.53 -3.36
N ARG A 83 -8.79 12.67 -4.02
CA ARG A 83 -8.68 13.10 -5.43
C ARG A 83 -7.31 12.80 -6.04
N ALA A 84 -7.25 12.83 -7.37
CA ALA A 84 -6.05 12.73 -8.18
C ALA A 84 -5.01 13.84 -7.89
N ARG A 85 -3.73 13.53 -8.15
CA ARG A 85 -2.58 14.46 -8.02
C ARG A 85 -2.66 15.70 -8.92
N ALA A 86 -3.33 15.61 -10.07
CA ALA A 86 -3.30 16.61 -11.15
C ALA A 86 -4.65 17.32 -11.38
N SER A 87 -5.49 17.47 -10.35
CA SER A 87 -6.76 18.19 -10.48
C SER A 87 -6.53 19.70 -10.64
N LYS A 88 -6.19 20.14 -11.86
CA LYS A 88 -6.16 21.55 -12.32
C LYS A 88 -7.55 22.17 -12.47
N THR A 89 -8.60 21.40 -12.18
CA THR A 89 -9.97 21.87 -12.22
C THR A 89 -10.61 21.65 -10.87
N ASP A 90 -10.78 22.73 -10.14
CA ASP A 90 -11.65 22.91 -8.97
C ASP A 90 -13.15 22.63 -9.27
N ASN A 91 -13.45 21.95 -10.39
CA ASN A 91 -14.75 21.91 -11.06
C ASN A 91 -15.26 20.50 -11.41
N SER A 92 -14.62 19.41 -10.99
CA SER A 92 -15.21 18.06 -11.15
C SER A 92 -15.96 17.64 -9.89
N THR A 93 -17.24 18.01 -9.87
CA THR A 93 -18.37 17.38 -9.17
C THR A 93 -18.23 17.14 -7.67
N CYS A 94 -19.09 17.82 -6.91
CA CYS A 94 -19.34 17.71 -5.46
C CYS A 94 -19.54 16.27 -4.91
N HIS A 95 -19.64 15.24 -5.76
CA HIS A 95 -19.75 13.83 -5.38
C HIS A 95 -18.83 12.93 -6.23
N ARG A 96 -17.69 12.52 -5.66
CA ARG A 96 -16.90 11.37 -6.15
C ARG A 96 -17.43 10.10 -5.49
N PRO A 97 -17.65 9.00 -6.23
CA PRO A 97 -18.10 7.74 -5.65
C PRO A 97 -17.02 7.15 -4.73
N PRO A 98 -17.35 6.78 -3.48
CA PRO A 98 -16.40 6.18 -2.55
C PRO A 98 -16.13 4.72 -2.91
N ILE A 99 -14.87 4.30 -2.84
CA ILE A 99 -14.43 2.90 -2.94
C ILE A 99 -13.64 2.56 -1.68
N LEU A 100 -14.05 1.50 -1.00
CA LEU A 100 -13.29 0.91 0.10
C LEU A 100 -12.48 -0.29 -0.42
N MET A 101 -11.18 -0.23 -0.23
CA MET A 101 -10.27 -1.34 -0.48
C MET A 101 -9.86 -1.95 0.85
N VAL A 102 -10.13 -3.26 0.99
CA VAL A 102 -9.84 -4.05 2.17
C VAL A 102 -8.82 -5.10 1.77
N HIS A 103 -7.71 -5.16 2.48
CA HIS A 103 -6.68 -6.12 2.17
C HIS A 103 -7.09 -7.56 2.48
N GLY A 104 -6.41 -8.52 1.87
CA GLY A 104 -6.59 -9.95 2.14
C GLY A 104 -6.05 -10.41 3.50
N VAL A 105 -6.13 -11.72 3.75
CA VAL A 105 -5.53 -12.34 4.95
C VAL A 105 -4.00 -12.27 4.83
N MET A 106 -3.31 -11.90 5.93
CA MET A 106 -1.85 -11.78 6.03
C MET A 106 -1.19 -10.71 5.15
N VAL A 107 -1.98 -9.82 4.55
CA VAL A 107 -1.48 -8.65 3.81
C VAL A 107 -2.01 -7.37 4.49
N ASP A 108 -1.60 -6.22 3.97
CA ASP A 108 -1.97 -4.90 4.48
C ASP A 108 -2.36 -3.98 3.32
N ALA A 109 -2.98 -2.83 3.61
CA ALA A 109 -3.42 -1.83 2.65
C ALA A 109 -2.29 -1.30 1.74
N THR A 110 -1.03 -1.47 2.14
CA THR A 110 0.16 -1.18 1.32
C THR A 110 0.08 -1.82 -0.07
N GLU A 111 -0.54 -2.99 -0.24
CA GLU A 111 -0.66 -3.68 -1.53
C GLU A 111 -1.31 -2.81 -2.62
N TYR A 112 -2.19 -1.90 -2.22
CA TYR A 112 -2.88 -1.01 -3.14
C TYR A 112 -2.04 0.19 -3.57
N VAL A 113 -0.94 0.49 -2.88
CA VAL A 113 -0.15 1.74 -3.03
C VAL A 113 1.36 1.54 -3.09
N ILE A 114 1.86 0.31 -2.98
CA ILE A 114 3.29 -0.04 -3.05
C ILE A 114 3.90 0.18 -4.42
N ASN A 115 3.07 0.07 -5.46
CA ASN A 115 3.51 0.25 -6.83
C ASN A 115 3.59 1.71 -7.23
N PRO A 116 4.36 2.04 -8.28
CA PRO A 116 4.29 3.34 -8.91
C PRO A 116 2.86 3.72 -9.27
N SER A 117 2.57 5.03 -9.25
CA SER A 117 1.22 5.58 -9.48
C SER A 117 0.48 5.08 -10.72
N ALA A 118 1.18 4.67 -11.78
CA ALA A 118 0.58 4.12 -13.00
C ALA A 118 0.11 2.66 -12.88
N SER A 119 0.53 1.96 -11.82
CA SER A 119 0.33 0.53 -11.58
C SER A 119 -0.23 0.23 -10.18
N SER A 120 -0.41 1.25 -9.34
CA SER A 120 -1.04 1.14 -8.02
C SER A 120 -2.56 1.23 -8.18
N PRO A 121 -3.34 0.22 -7.73
CA PRO A 121 -4.80 0.27 -7.80
C PRO A 121 -5.40 1.48 -7.09
N GLY A 122 -4.85 1.85 -5.92
CA GLY A 122 -5.25 3.04 -5.15
C GLY A 122 -5.13 4.33 -5.95
N MET A 123 -4.00 4.51 -6.62
CA MET A 123 -3.71 5.72 -7.38
C MET A 123 -4.45 5.75 -8.72
N ILE A 124 -4.57 4.61 -9.41
CA ILE A 124 -5.33 4.49 -10.67
C ILE A 124 -6.79 4.86 -10.45
N LEU A 125 -7.41 4.38 -9.37
CA LEU A 125 -8.81 4.68 -9.06
C LEU A 125 -9.00 6.15 -8.68
N SER A 126 -8.06 6.73 -7.94
CA SER A 126 -8.06 8.17 -7.64
C SER A 126 -7.95 9.03 -8.92
N ASP A 127 -7.07 8.65 -9.84
CA ASP A 127 -6.91 9.27 -11.16
C ASP A 127 -8.17 9.09 -12.05
N ALA A 128 -8.91 7.99 -11.88
CA ALA A 128 -10.19 7.74 -12.54
C ALA A 128 -11.38 8.52 -11.93
N GLY A 129 -11.17 9.26 -10.83
CA GLY A 129 -12.17 10.12 -10.21
C GLY A 129 -12.94 9.51 -9.04
N PHE A 130 -12.46 8.41 -8.47
CA PHE A 130 -13.04 7.82 -7.26
C PHE A 130 -12.46 8.46 -6.00
N ASP A 131 -13.24 8.42 -4.91
CA ASP A 131 -12.78 8.73 -3.56
C ASP A 131 -12.35 7.41 -2.91
N VAL A 132 -11.04 7.23 -2.73
CA VAL A 132 -10.47 5.94 -2.39
C VAL A 132 -10.19 5.85 -0.90
N PHE A 133 -10.69 4.81 -0.25
CA PHE A 133 -10.44 4.47 1.15
C PHE A 133 -9.67 3.16 1.19
N LEU A 134 -8.57 3.15 1.94
CA LEU A 134 -7.71 1.99 2.18
C LEU A 134 -7.84 1.63 3.65
N LEU A 135 -8.32 0.43 3.94
CA LEU A 135 -8.43 -0.06 5.31
C LEU A 135 -7.15 -0.82 5.66
N SER A 136 -6.38 -0.29 6.61
CA SER A 136 -5.16 -0.88 7.16
C SER A 136 -5.42 -1.44 8.56
N THR A 137 -4.90 -2.64 8.83
CA THR A 137 -4.92 -3.19 10.19
C THR A 137 -3.66 -2.75 10.94
N HIS A 138 -3.69 -1.54 11.49
CA HIS A 138 -2.62 -1.09 12.37
C HIS A 138 -2.77 -1.75 13.75
N ASN A 139 -1.91 -2.72 14.06
CA ASN A 139 -1.82 -3.33 15.39
C ASN A 139 -1.04 -2.43 16.37
N ASP A 140 -1.54 -1.23 16.66
CA ASP A 140 -1.10 -0.55 17.88
C ASP A 140 -1.87 -1.14 19.07
N MET A 141 -1.35 -2.26 19.59
CA MET A 141 -1.67 -2.69 20.95
C MET A 141 -1.04 -1.70 21.93
N SER A 142 -1.71 -0.57 22.14
CA SER A 142 -1.51 0.24 23.35
C SER A 142 -2.88 0.62 23.93
N ILE A 143 -3.34 -0.23 24.85
CA ILE A 143 -4.27 0.13 25.91
C ILE A 143 -3.56 -0.07 27.24
#